data_AF-A0A967GNJ9-F1
#
_entry.id   AF-A0A967GNJ9-F1
#
_cell.length_a   1.000
_cell.length_b   1.000
_cell.length_c   1.000
_cell.angle_alpha   90.00
_cell.angle_beta   90.00
_cell.angle_gamma   90.00
#
_symmetry.space_group_name_H-M   'P 1'
#
loop_
_entity.id
_entity.type
_entity.pdbx_description
1 polymer ?
#
loop_
_entity_poly.entity_id
_entity_poly.type
_entity_poly.pdbx_seq_one_letter_code
_entity_poly.pdbx_strand_id
1 'polypeptide(L)' 'HIREADIPVREDVSAVCELLGLDPLHVANEGRFIAVVAAEHVGQAMDILKRHPVSESAREIGHFVKGTPGVV' A
#
# COMPACT_ATOMS: atom_id res chain seq x y z
N HIS A 1 -3.83 11.86 -1.95
CA HIS A 1 -4.81 11.12 -2.76
C HIS A 1 -4.32 9.68 -2.89
N ILE A 2 -5.09 8.72 -2.38
CA ILE A 2 -4.79 7.28 -2.46
C ILE A 2 -5.60 6.69 -3.62
N ARG A 3 -4.97 5.79 -4.38
CA ARG A 3 -5.61 4.97 -5.42
C ARG A 3 -5.81 3.58 -4.83
N GLU A 4 -6.97 3.34 -4.23
CA GLU A 4 -7.24 2.09 -3.49
C GLU A 4 -7.10 0.84 -4.38
N ALA A 5 -7.47 0.94 -5.66
CA ALA A 5 -7.31 -0.14 -6.63
C ALA A 5 -5.86 -0.57 -6.88
N ASP A 6 -4.87 0.29 -6.55
CA ASP A 6 -3.45 -0.04 -6.67
C ASP A 6 -2.90 -0.74 -5.42
N ILE A 7 -3.68 -0.83 -4.33
CA ILE A 7 -3.26 -1.49 -3.09
C ILE A 7 -3.32 -3.01 -3.33
N PRO A 8 -2.18 -3.72 -3.25
CA PRO A 8 -2.15 -5.15 -3.49
C PRO A 8 -2.83 -5.90 -2.34
N VAL A 9 -3.96 -6.53 -2.63
CA VAL A 9 -4.65 -7.46 -1.73
C VAL A 9 -4.62 -8.84 -2.38
N ARG A 10 -4.16 -9.85 -1.64
CA ARG A 10 -4.20 -11.24 -2.13
C ARG A 10 -5.66 -11.70 -2.21
N GLU A 11 -5.96 -12.52 -3.20
CA GLU A 11 -7.31 -13.03 -3.44
C GLU A 11 -7.88 -13.77 -2.22
N ASP A 12 -7.06 -14.59 -1.55
CA ASP A 12 -7.45 -15.30 -0.34
C ASP A 12 -7.77 -14.36 0.85
N VAL A 13 -7.00 -13.29 1.01
CA VAL A 13 -7.29 -12.24 2.01
C VAL A 13 -8.59 -11.52 1.68
N SER A 14 -8.82 -11.17 0.41
CA SER A 14 -10.06 -10.52 -0.03
C SER A 14 -11.29 -11.38 0.25
N ALA A 15 -11.23 -12.67 -0.10
CA ALA A 15 -12.32 -13.61 0.12
C ALA A 15 -12.65 -13.79 1.61
N VAL A 16 -11.62 -13.88 2.47
CA VAL A 16 -11.83 -13.98 3.92
C VAL A 16 -12.42 -12.70 4.50
N CYS A 17 -11.96 -11.52 4.04
CA CYS A 17 -12.51 -10.25 4.49
C CYS A 17 -13.99 -10.12 4.09
N GLU A 18 -14.35 -10.49 2.86
CA GLU A 18 -15.74 -10.50 2.38
C GLU A 18 -16.62 -11.42 3.21
N LEU A 19 -16.17 -12.65 3.48
CA LEU A 19 -16.90 -13.63 4.29
C LEU A 19 -17.16 -13.14 5.72
N LEU A 20 -16.20 -12.42 6.31
CA LEU A 20 -16.25 -11.94 7.69
C LEU A 20 -16.87 -10.54 7.84
N GLY A 21 -17.21 -9.88 6.72
CA GLY A 21 -17.69 -8.48 6.74
C GLY A 21 -16.62 -7.49 7.17
N LEU A 22 -15.35 -7.77 6.89
CA LEU A 22 -14.20 -6.93 7.18
C LEU A 22 -13.74 -6.17 5.94
N ASP A 23 -13.11 -5.01 6.15
CA ASP A 23 -12.35 -4.31 5.12
C ASP A 23 -10.86 -4.66 5.26
N PRO A 24 -10.20 -5.19 4.22
CA PRO A 24 -8.77 -5.53 4.27
C PRO A 24 -7.86 -4.35 4.62
N LEU A 25 -8.27 -3.10 4.36
CA LEU A 25 -7.50 -1.90 4.71
C LEU A 25 -7.52 -1.58 6.20
N HIS A 26 -8.44 -2.19 6.96
CA HIS A 26 -8.62 -1.96 8.39
C HIS A 26 -8.12 -3.12 9.26
N VAL A 27 -7.56 -4.17 8.64
CA VAL A 27 -6.95 -5.30 9.36
C VAL A 27 -5.48 -5.03 9.65
N ALA A 28 -5.02 -5.42 10.83
CA ALA A 28 -3.62 -5.27 11.23
C ALA A 28 -2.68 -6.06 10.30
N ASN A 29 -1.56 -5.44 9.95
CA ASN A 29 -0.50 -6.06 9.15
C ASN A 29 0.74 -6.26 10.03
N GLU A 30 1.24 -7.48 10.13
CA GLU A 30 2.54 -7.79 10.75
C GLU A 30 3.55 -8.11 9.64
N GLY A 31 4.54 -7.23 9.43
CA GLY A 31 5.56 -7.40 8.38
C GLY A 31 5.33 -6.62 7.08
N ARG A 32 4.45 -5.61 7.09
CA ARG A 32 4.26 -4.64 5.99
C ARG A 32 4.53 -3.22 6.48
N PHE A 33 4.87 -2.32 5.57
CA PHE A 33 5.09 -0.92 5.87
C PHE A 33 4.58 -0.02 4.75
N ILE A 34 4.40 1.26 5.07
CA ILE A 34 4.18 2.33 4.10
C ILE A 34 5.44 3.19 4.08
N ALA A 35 5.96 3.50 2.89
CA ALA A 35 7.04 4.44 2.71
C ALA A 35 6.55 5.69 1.98
N VAL A 36 6.91 6.85 2.50
CA VAL A 36 6.72 8.15 1.86
C VAL A 36 8.07 8.60 1.34
N VAL A 37 8.15 8.84 0.04
CA VAL A 37 9.38 9.30 -0.64
C VAL A 37 9.09 10.55 -1.46
N ALA A 38 10.13 11.32 -1.75
CA ALA A 38 10.02 12.41 -2.71
C ALA A 38 9.62 11.86 -4.09
N ALA A 39 8.86 12.63 -4.87
CA ALA A 39 8.26 12.17 -6.12
C ALA A 39 9.34 11.69 -7.13
N GLU A 40 10.48 12.37 -7.15
CA GLU A 40 11.64 12.04 -7.98
C GLU A 40 12.32 10.71 -7.59
N HIS A 41 12.10 10.21 -6.37
CA HIS A 41 12.72 8.97 -5.87
C HIS A 41 11.81 7.74 -5.97
N VAL A 42 10.57 7.88 -6.47
CA VAL A 42 9.61 6.75 -6.57
C VAL A 42 10.19 5.59 -7.39
N GLY A 43 10.79 5.89 -8.54
CA GLY A 43 11.41 4.86 -9.40
C GLY A 43 12.53 4.10 -8.68
N GLN A 44 13.46 4.83 -8.05
CA GLN A 44 14.56 4.24 -7.28
C GLN A 44 14.04 3.39 -6.10
N ALA A 45 13.04 3.87 -5.38
CA ALA A 45 12.44 3.12 -4.28
C ALA A 45 11.82 1.80 -4.79
N MET A 46 11.07 1.84 -5.89
CA MET A 46 10.50 0.64 -6.50
C MET A 46 11.57 -0.35 -6.97
N ASP A 47 12.66 0.13 -7.57
CA ASP A 47 13.78 -0.71 -8.00
C ASP A 47 14.46 -1.42 -6.81
N ILE A 48 14.58 -0.74 -5.67
CA ILE A 48 15.12 -1.33 -4.44
C ILE A 48 14.16 -2.40 -3.91
N LEU A 49 12.87 -2.06 -3.74
CA LEU A 49 11.87 -2.97 -3.17
C LEU A 49 11.69 -4.23 -4.02
N LYS A 50 11.68 -4.11 -5.34
CA LYS A 50 11.53 -5.26 -6.25
C LYS A 50 12.71 -6.23 -6.25
N ARG A 51 13.89 -5.83 -5.75
CA ARG A 51 15.05 -6.74 -5.61
C ARG A 51 14.91 -7.69 -4.42
N HIS A 52 13.98 -7.42 -3.50
CA HIS A 52 13.76 -8.23 -2.32
C HIS A 52 12.47 -9.04 -2.48
N PRO A 53 12.53 -10.39 -2.45
CA PRO A 53 11.35 -11.24 -2.65
C PRO A 53 10.17 -10.90 -1.70
N VAL A 54 10.48 -10.50 -0.46
CA VAL A 54 9.45 -10.13 0.53
C VAL A 54 8.63 -8.88 0.16
N SER A 55 9.16 -8.03 -0.73
CA SER A 55 8.51 -6.80 -1.21
C SER A 55 8.27 -6.79 -2.71
N GLU A 56 8.23 -7.95 -3.36
CA GLU A 56 7.93 -8.07 -4.79
C GLU A 56 6.59 -7.40 -5.17
N SER A 57 5.60 -7.49 -4.28
CA SER A 57 4.28 -6.91 -4.49
C SER A 57 4.21 -5.41 -4.20
N ALA A 58 5.32 -4.71 -3.91
CA ALA A 58 5.31 -3.28 -3.62
C ALA A 58 4.69 -2.48 -4.79
N ARG A 59 3.86 -1.47 -4.46
CA ARG A 59 3.16 -0.59 -5.41
C ARG A 59 3.19 0.85 -4.93
N GLU A 60 3.23 1.78 -5.89
CA GLU A 60 2.92 3.19 -5.62
C GLU A 60 1.40 3.36 -5.52
N ILE A 61 0.88 3.50 -4.30
CA ILE A 61 -0.57 3.52 -4.06
C ILE A 61 -1.17 4.93 -4.01
N GLY A 62 -0.38 5.98 -4.23
CA GLY A 62 -0.89 7.35 -4.18
C GLY A 62 0.20 8.41 -4.12
N HIS A 63 -0.24 9.65 -3.96
CA HIS A 63 0.64 10.81 -3.83
C HIS A 63 0.02 11.87 -2.90
N PHE A 64 0.88 12.70 -2.32
CA PHE A 64 0.43 13.86 -1.55
C PHE A 64 -0.10 14.92 -2.51
N VAL A 65 -1.24 15.51 -2.14
CA VAL A 65 -1.82 16.66 -2.84
C VAL A 65 -1.87 17.82 -1.85
N LYS A 66 -1.82 19.06 -2.36
CA LYS A 66 -2.03 20.23 -1.52
C LYS A 66 -3.44 20.14 -0.92
N GLY A 67 -3.54 20.18 0.41
CA GLY A 67 -4.81 20.05 1.13
C GLY A 67 -4.71 20.55 2.55
N THR A 68 -5.83 20.52 3.26
CA THR A 68 -5.89 20.80 4.70
C THR A 68 -5.27 19.61 5.45
N PRO A 69 -4.49 19.81 6.53
CA PRO A 69 -3.99 18.72 7.34
C PRO A 69 -5.13 17.79 7.78
N GLY A 70 -5.05 16.51 7.41
CA GLY A 70 -5.89 15.45 7.96
C GLY A 70 -5.22 14.88 9.21
N VAL A 71 -6.02 14.47 10.19
CA VAL A 71 -5.53 13.67 11.32
C VAL A 71 -5.50 12.22 10.87
N VAL A 72 -4.37 11.54 11.06
CA VAL A 72 -4.23 10.09 10.92
C VAL A 72 -4.55 9.45 12.27
#